data_AF-A0AAW2UDC1-F1
#
_entry.id   AF-A0AAW2UDC1-F1
#
_cell.length_a   1.000
_cell.length_b   1.000
_cell.length_c   1.000
_cell.angle_alpha   90.00
_cell.angle_beta   90.00
_cell.angle_gamma   90.00
#
_symmetry.space_group_name_H-M   'P 1'
#
loop_
_entity.id
_entity.type
_entity.pdbx_description
1 polymer ?
#
loop_
_entity_poly.entity_id
_entity_poly.type
_entity_poly.pdbx_seq_one_letter_code
_entity_poly.pdbx_strand_id
1 'polypeptide(L)'
;MSDDNALIKMVEIENRGRALVSCRPFKAGEIVLKDSPIVLYSAFPLGAAGNYCSHCFRTISPHSPTAVSCPHCSTASLFCSPECQSVALATSHTPLSAKH
;
A
#
# COMPACT_ATOMS: atom_id res chain seq x y z
N MET A 1 1.68 27.39 -13.39
CA MET A 1 0.73 27.86 -12.36
C MET A 1 1.24 27.31 -11.05
N SER A 2 1.72 28.18 -10.17
CA SER A 2 2.34 27.79 -8.91
C SER A 2 1.24 27.49 -7.89
N ASP A 3 1.23 26.30 -7.31
CA ASP A 3 0.35 25.94 -6.19
C ASP A 3 0.81 26.70 -4.94
N ASP A 4 0.30 27.93 -4.77
CA ASP A 4 0.54 28.77 -3.58
C ASP A 4 -0.04 28.18 -2.28
N ASN A 5 -0.65 26.99 -2.33
CA ASN A 5 -1.22 26.27 -1.18
C ASN A 5 -0.41 25.01 -0.78
N ALA A 6 0.79 24.81 -1.32
CA ALA A 6 1.61 23.65 -1.02
C ALA A 6 2.31 23.78 0.35
N LEU A 7 2.12 22.80 1.25
CA LEU A 7 2.79 22.73 2.56
C LEU A 7 4.30 22.52 2.48
N ILE A 8 4.74 21.95 1.35
CA ILE A 8 6.12 21.63 1.03
C ILE A 8 6.42 21.98 -0.42
N LYS A 9 7.70 22.22 -0.72
CA LYS A 9 8.21 22.43 -2.07
C LYS A 9 9.44 21.57 -2.31
N MET A 10 9.67 21.21 -3.57
CA MET A 10 10.90 20.53 -3.98
C MET A 10 12.01 21.55 -4.22
N VAL A 11 13.21 21.26 -3.73
CA VAL A 11 14.42 22.09 -3.92
C VAL A 11 15.62 21.20 -4.19
N GLU A 12 16.65 21.75 -4.83
CA GLU A 12 17.98 21.14 -4.89
C GLU A 12 18.83 21.64 -3.73
N ILE A 13 19.44 20.73 -2.96
CA ILE A 13 20.37 21.07 -1.89
C ILE A 13 21.77 20.67 -2.34
N GLU A 14 22.69 21.63 -2.26
CA GLU A 14 24.10 21.43 -2.63
C GLU A 14 24.68 20.20 -1.91
N ASN A 15 25.30 19.29 -2.67
CA ASN A 15 25.85 18.02 -2.21
C ASN A 15 24.84 17.03 -1.56
N ARG A 16 23.53 17.23 -1.75
CA ARG A 16 22.46 16.35 -1.24
C ARG A 16 21.36 16.02 -2.24
N GLY A 17 21.34 16.71 -3.39
CA GLY A 17 20.34 16.51 -4.44
C GLY A 17 18.95 17.03 -4.05
N ARG A 18 17.91 16.43 -4.64
CA ARG A 18 16.51 16.85 -4.47
C ARG A 18 15.98 16.54 -3.08
N ALA A 19 15.33 17.53 -2.48
CA ALA A 19 14.68 17.44 -1.19
C ALA A 19 13.31 18.10 -1.19
N LEU A 20 12.45 17.69 -0.26
CA LEU A 20 11.22 18.40 0.08
C LEU A 20 11.49 19.27 1.31
N VAL A 21 11.18 20.57 1.23
CA VAL A 21 11.31 21.52 2.33
C VAL A 21 9.96 22.14 2.63
N SER A 22 9.70 22.42 3.91
CA SER A 22 8.43 23.05 4.29
C SER A 22 8.39 24.52 3.88
N CYS A 23 7.22 24.97 3.43
CA CYS A 23 6.95 26.36 3.08
C CYS A 23 6.55 27.22 4.28
N ARG A 24 6.21 26.61 5.42
CA ARG A 24 5.77 27.29 6.64
C ARG A 24 6.09 26.48 7.91
N PRO A 25 6.04 27.09 9.11
CA PRO A 25 5.99 26.33 10.35
C PRO A 25 4.79 25.38 10.38
N PHE A 26 4.96 24.18 10.94
CA PHE A 26 3.89 23.20 11.20
C PHE A 26 3.96 22.72 12.65
N LYS A 27 2.83 22.25 13.18
CA LYS A 27 2.72 21.81 14.57
C LYS A 27 3.12 20.34 14.71
N ALA A 28 3.48 19.93 15.92
CA ALA A 28 3.69 18.51 16.22
C ALA A 28 2.42 17.71 15.93
N GLY A 29 2.56 16.60 15.20
CA GLY A 29 1.45 15.74 14.77
C GLY A 29 0.72 16.21 13.50
N GLU A 30 1.12 17.32 12.88
CA GLU A 30 0.52 17.78 11.63
C GLU A 30 0.92 16.91 10.43
N ILE A 31 -0.04 16.58 9.56
CA ILE A 31 0.21 15.81 8.34
C ILE A 31 0.77 16.75 7.27
N VAL A 32 2.06 16.58 6.97
CA VAL A 32 2.77 17.42 5.98
C VAL A 32 2.71 16.83 4.57
N LEU A 33 2.68 15.50 4.45
CA LEU A 33 2.58 14.76 3.19
C LEU A 33 1.82 13.46 3.41
N LYS A 34 0.93 13.14 2.47
CA LYS A 34 0.29 11.82 2.37
C LYS A 34 0.40 11.38 0.92
N ASP A 35 0.87 10.15 0.72
CA ASP A 35 1.02 9.56 -0.61
C ASP A 35 0.48 8.13 -0.64
N SER A 36 0.07 7.68 -1.82
CA SER A 36 -0.33 6.29 -2.05
C SER A 36 0.86 5.51 -2.58
N PRO A 37 1.07 4.25 -2.16
CA PRO A 37 2.17 3.45 -2.67
C PRO A 37 2.00 3.21 -4.19
N ILE A 38 3.10 3.33 -4.93
CA ILE A 38 3.12 2.98 -6.36
C ILE A 38 2.95 1.47 -6.53
N VAL A 39 3.69 0.69 -5.73
CA VAL A 39 3.58 -0.77 -5.65
C VAL A 39 3.72 -1.16 -4.18
N LEU A 40 2.88 -2.08 -3.72
CA LEU A 40 2.94 -2.63 -2.37
C LEU A 40 2.79 -4.15 -2.44
N TYR A 41 3.74 -4.86 -1.85
CA TYR A 41 3.75 -6.32 -1.81
C TYR A 41 4.32 -6.80 -0.47
N SER A 42 4.10 -8.08 -0.19
CA SER A 42 4.57 -8.69 1.05
C SER A 42 6.07 -8.98 1.01
N ALA A 43 6.77 -8.63 2.09
CA ALA A 43 8.17 -9.04 2.30
C ALA A 43 8.31 -10.45 2.91
N PHE A 44 7.19 -11.14 3.18
CA PHE A 44 7.25 -12.50 3.69
C PHE A 44 7.82 -13.46 2.64
N PRO A 45 8.55 -14.51 3.06
CA PRO A 45 9.03 -15.53 2.15
C PRO A 45 7.90 -16.10 1.30
N LEU A 46 8.19 -16.34 0.01
CA LEU A 46 7.26 -17.01 -0.91
C LEU A 46 6.80 -18.34 -0.29
N GLY A 47 5.49 -18.49 -0.12
CA GLY A 47 4.88 -19.69 0.48
C GLY A 47 4.63 -19.62 1.99
N ALA A 48 5.09 -18.57 2.68
CA ALA A 48 4.69 -18.32 4.07
C ALA A 48 3.27 -17.74 4.11
N ALA A 49 2.35 -18.43 4.79
CA ALA A 49 1.00 -17.93 5.01
C ALA A 49 1.03 -16.74 5.96
N GLY A 50 0.57 -15.59 5.49
CA GLY A 50 0.43 -14.38 6.29
C GLY A 50 -1.00 -14.18 6.78
N ASN A 51 -1.17 -13.80 8.05
CA ASN A 51 -2.47 -13.42 8.60
C ASN A 51 -2.77 -11.94 8.31
N TYR A 52 -2.70 -11.51 7.05
CA TYR A 52 -3.01 -10.14 6.64
C TYR A 52 -3.71 -10.11 5.29
N CYS A 53 -4.45 -9.03 5.05
CA CYS A 53 -5.12 -8.79 3.78
C CYS A 53 -4.11 -8.43 2.69
N SER A 54 -4.07 -9.19 1.59
CA SER A 54 -3.20 -8.94 0.45
C SER A 54 -3.56 -7.69 -0.37
N HIS A 55 -4.63 -6.96 0.03
CA HIS A 55 -4.99 -5.66 -0.55
C HIS A 55 -4.62 -4.49 0.37
N CYS A 56 -5.14 -4.49 1.60
CA CYS A 56 -5.02 -3.34 2.51
C CYS A 56 -3.98 -3.55 3.62
N PHE A 57 -3.30 -4.70 3.64
CA PHE A 57 -2.22 -5.07 4.56
C PHE A 57 -2.58 -5.06 6.06
N ARG A 58 -3.88 -4.94 6.38
CA ARG A 58 -4.37 -5.10 7.75
C ARG A 58 -4.28 -6.55 8.18
N THR A 59 -3.88 -6.76 9.43
CA THR A 59 -3.93 -8.09 10.07
C THR A 59 -5.35 -8.63 10.07
N ILE A 60 -5.49 -9.89 9.67
CA ILE A 60 -6.75 -10.64 9.69
C ILE A 60 -6.73 -11.51 10.94
N SER A 61 -7.79 -11.42 11.74
CA SER A 61 -7.97 -12.35 12.87
C SER A 61 -8.11 -13.78 12.35
N PRO A 62 -7.49 -14.79 12.97
CA PRO A 62 -7.60 -16.20 12.55
C PRO A 62 -9.04 -16.71 12.42
N HIS A 63 -9.99 -16.10 13.13
CA HIS A 63 -11.40 -16.47 13.14
C HIS A 63 -12.30 -15.43 12.46
N SER A 64 -11.74 -14.62 11.57
CA SER A 64 -12.51 -13.60 10.84
C SER A 64 -13.51 -14.28 9.87
N PRO A 65 -14.83 -14.15 10.07
CA PRO A 65 -15.82 -14.83 9.23
C PRO A 65 -15.91 -14.24 7.81
N THR A 66 -15.39 -13.03 7.61
CA THR A 66 -15.37 -12.33 6.32
C THR A 66 -14.09 -12.58 5.53
N ALA A 67 -13.15 -13.34 6.09
CA ALA A 67 -11.89 -13.61 5.41
C ALA A 67 -12.13 -14.53 4.21
N VAL A 68 -11.61 -14.13 3.05
CA VAL A 68 -11.72 -14.89 1.80
C VAL A 68 -10.35 -15.11 1.19
N SER A 69 -10.10 -16.28 0.63
CA SER A 69 -8.85 -16.61 -0.08
C SER A 69 -8.96 -16.31 -1.56
N CYS A 70 -7.84 -16.01 -2.22
CA CYS A 70 -7.80 -15.94 -3.69
C CYS A 70 -8.25 -17.28 -4.31
N PRO A 71 -9.14 -17.28 -5.33
CA PRO A 71 -9.58 -18.51 -6.00
C PRO A 71 -8.50 -19.14 -6.90
N HIS A 72 -7.46 -18.38 -7.27
CA HIS A 72 -6.42 -18.82 -8.21
C HIS A 72 -5.07 -19.13 -7.55
N CYS A 73 -4.85 -18.65 -6.33
CA CYS A 73 -3.62 -18.92 -5.58
C CYS A 73 -3.90 -19.93 -4.48
N SER A 74 -3.02 -20.92 -4.32
CA SER A 74 -3.10 -21.95 -3.29
C SER A 74 -2.97 -21.35 -1.87
N THR A 75 -4.06 -20.81 -1.31
CA THR A 75 -4.20 -20.21 0.04
C THR A 75 -3.21 -19.11 0.44
N ALA A 76 -2.23 -18.79 -0.40
CA ALA A 76 -1.15 -17.85 -0.11
C ALA A 76 -1.62 -16.39 0.03
N SER A 77 -2.80 -16.06 -0.53
CA SER A 77 -3.36 -14.71 -0.48
C SER A 77 -4.73 -14.73 0.18
N LEU A 78 -4.84 -14.00 1.30
CA LEU A 78 -6.05 -13.80 2.08
C LEU A 78 -6.51 -12.36 1.97
N PHE A 79 -7.81 -12.13 2.04
CA PHE A 79 -8.42 -10.80 2.02
C PHE A 79 -9.39 -10.66 3.19
N CYS A 80 -9.44 -9.48 3.82
CA CYS A 80 -10.31 -9.27 4.97
C CYS A 80 -11.80 -9.18 4.62
N SER A 81 -12.13 -9.00 3.32
CA SER A 81 -13.49 -8.96 2.80
C SER A 81 -13.54 -9.27 1.30
N PRO A 82 -14.72 -9.64 0.75
CA PRO A 82 -14.91 -9.82 -0.69
C PRO A 82 -14.59 -8.56 -1.51
N GLU A 83 -14.81 -7.36 -0.97
CA GLU A 83 -14.50 -6.10 -1.64
C GLU A 83 -12.98 -5.93 -1.81
N CYS A 84 -12.21 -6.21 -0.75
CA CYS A 84 -10.74 -6.19 -0.83
C CYS A 84 -10.20 -7.20 -1.84
N GLN A 85 -10.82 -8.39 -1.92
CA GLN A 85 -10.48 -9.39 -2.93
C GLN A 85 -10.78 -8.87 -4.35
N SER A 86 -11.99 -8.36 -4.58
CA SER A 86 -12.40 -7.86 -5.88
C SER A 86 -11.50 -6.74 -6.40
N VAL A 87 -11.21 -5.74 -5.55
CA VAL A 87 -10.31 -4.64 -5.91
C VAL A 87 -8.91 -5.14 -6.21
N ALA A 88 -8.37 -6.04 -5.38
CA ALA A 88 -7.04 -6.60 -5.61
C ALA A 88 -6.96 -7.37 -6.94
N LEU A 89 -7.93 -8.24 -7.24
CA LEU A 89 -7.97 -9.01 -8.49
C LEU A 89 -8.03 -8.12 -9.74
N ALA A 90 -8.61 -6.92 -9.63
CA ALA A 90 -8.67 -5.95 -10.71
C ALA A 90 -7.44 -5.02 -10.83
N THR A 91 -6.58 -4.97 -9.81
CA THR A 91 -5.50 -3.97 -9.71
C THR A 91 -4.14 -4.57 -9.41
N SER A 92 -3.88 -4.94 -8.15
CA SER A 92 -2.56 -5.30 -7.65
C SER A 92 -2.29 -6.82 -7.60
N HIS A 93 -3.33 -7.64 -7.73
CA HIS A 93 -3.29 -9.11 -7.66
C HIS A 93 -3.97 -9.72 -8.89
N THR A 94 -3.54 -9.30 -10.09
CA THR A 94 -4.21 -9.72 -11.33
C THR A 94 -3.93 -11.21 -11.63
N PRO A 95 -4.89 -11.96 -12.23
CA PRO A 95 -4.75 -13.40 -12.51
C PRO A 95 -3.67 -13.80 -13.53
N LEU A 96 -2.79 -12.89 -13.95
CA LEU A 96 -1.85 -13.10 -15.06
C LEU A 96 -0.72 -14.10 -14.76
N SER A 97 -0.65 -14.68 -13.56
CA SER A 97 0.38 -15.65 -13.16
C SER A 97 -0.09 -17.11 -12.98
N ALA A 98 -1.32 -17.46 -13.38
CA ALA A 98 -1.83 -18.84 -13.31
C ALA A 98 -1.74 -19.61 -14.64
N LYS A 99 -0.64 -19.45 -15.40
CA LYS A 99 -0.29 -20.32 -16.53
C LYS A 99 1.11 -20.91 -16.33
N HIS A 100 1.20 -21.94 -15.49
CA HIS A 100 2.22 -22.97 -15.60
C HIS A 100 1.55 -24.33 -15.42
#